data_AF-A0A7S2AMM8-F1
#
_entry.id   AF-A0A7S2AMM8-F1
#
_cell.length_a   1.000
_cell.length_b   1.000
_cell.length_c   1.000
_cell.angle_alpha   90.00
_cell.angle_beta   90.00
_cell.angle_gamma   90.00
#
_symmetry.space_group_name_H-M   'P 1'
#
loop_
_entity.id
_entity.type
_entity.pdbx_description
1 polymer ?
#
loop_
_entity_poly.entity_id
_entity_poly.type
_entity_poly.pdbx_seq_one_letter_code
_entity_poly.pdbx_strand_id
1 'polypeptide(L)'
;MKYYTNAILLARNAKLGDQMIAKIYCIYGDHKYKKCDWDGAIEQYCETIGYTEPSYVIRRFLDAQRIVNLTTYLDRLHTVDNGEHATKEHTTLLLNCYTKLQKVKELDEFIKQVNQGKGTHFDVDTAIDVLNQAGYNAHALDLARKHNDHERYMEIQLSRPDPDYRDALDYMGSLPLTTVEGLLKRHGKVLVTHLPELTTGMLMNICTGKFQPNSDGNGPVAETKHAPSSSSSSIIRSSPEAFIHLYVDDPASLQMFLEHVVQEVLRQSGRLSPLVANTLLELLLRDWSDTVTKNDANRLARGDRGKDPLLSSTKDPLSDGGPPATQGGDRG
;
A
#
# COMPACT_ATOMS: atom_id res chain seq x y z
N MET A 1 -39.20 24.45 -34.59
CA MET A 1 -38.45 23.55 -35.49
C MET A 1 -37.97 24.32 -36.73
N LYS A 2 -38.86 24.78 -37.62
CA LYS A 2 -38.50 25.41 -38.92
C LYS A 2 -37.52 26.60 -38.88
N TYR A 3 -37.63 27.51 -37.91
CA TYR A 3 -36.76 28.70 -37.87
C TYR A 3 -35.30 28.40 -37.51
N TYR A 4 -35.07 27.38 -36.68
CA TYR A 4 -33.73 27.03 -36.21
C TYR A 4 -32.92 26.28 -37.27
N THR A 5 -33.53 25.27 -37.89
CA THR A 5 -32.93 24.56 -39.02
C THR A 5 -32.61 25.52 -40.16
N ASN A 6 -33.48 26.49 -40.41
CA ASN A 6 -33.23 27.53 -41.42
C ASN A 6 -32.07 28.47 -41.01
N ALA A 7 -31.93 28.81 -39.72
CA ALA A 7 -30.83 29.64 -39.24
C ALA A 7 -29.47 28.93 -39.37
N ILE A 8 -29.38 27.63 -39.07
CA ILE A 8 -28.15 26.84 -39.29
C ILE A 8 -27.84 26.73 -40.78
N LEU A 9 -28.84 26.40 -41.60
CA LEU A 9 -28.68 26.27 -43.05
C LEU A 9 -28.22 27.59 -43.67
N LEU A 10 -28.81 28.71 -43.24
CA LEU A 10 -28.41 30.04 -43.68
C LEU A 10 -26.97 30.36 -43.24
N ALA A 11 -26.62 30.09 -41.98
CA ALA A 11 -25.28 30.35 -41.46
C ALA A 11 -24.20 29.52 -42.18
N ARG A 12 -24.46 28.24 -42.45
CA ARG A 12 -23.59 27.37 -43.24
C ARG A 12 -23.47 27.83 -44.69
N ASN A 13 -24.59 28.17 -45.34
CA ASN A 13 -24.59 28.66 -46.72
C ASN A 13 -23.89 30.01 -46.88
N ALA A 14 -24.01 30.88 -45.88
CA ALA A 14 -23.34 32.17 -45.83
C ALA A 14 -21.85 32.07 -45.41
N LYS A 15 -21.34 30.86 -45.15
CA LYS A 15 -19.97 30.62 -44.63
C LYS A 15 -19.64 31.49 -43.41
N LEU A 16 -20.62 31.70 -42.53
CA LEU A 16 -20.35 32.35 -41.26
C LEU A 16 -19.41 31.44 -40.46
N GLY A 17 -18.37 32.04 -39.85
CA GLY A 17 -17.36 31.27 -39.12
C GLY A 17 -17.98 30.37 -38.05
N ASP A 18 -17.32 29.25 -37.76
CA ASP A 18 -17.83 28.18 -36.91
C ASP A 18 -18.26 28.64 -35.51
N GLN A 19 -17.63 29.71 -34.99
CA GLN A 19 -18.02 30.34 -33.74
C GLN A 19 -19.46 30.89 -33.75
N MET A 20 -19.93 31.42 -34.87
CA MET A 20 -21.32 31.90 -35.00
C MET A 20 -22.30 30.74 -35.09
N ILE A 21 -21.91 29.66 -35.77
CA ILE A 21 -22.70 28.44 -35.87
C ILE A 21 -22.84 27.80 -34.47
N ALA A 22 -21.75 27.71 -33.70
CA ALA A 22 -21.77 27.24 -32.32
C ALA A 22 -22.68 28.09 -31.42
N LYS A 23 -22.70 29.43 -31.58
CA LYS A 23 -23.63 30.30 -30.85
C LYS A 23 -25.10 29.97 -31.17
N ILE A 24 -25.41 29.67 -32.43
CA ILE A 24 -26.77 29.26 -32.83
C ILE A 24 -27.14 27.94 -32.15
N TYR A 25 -26.25 26.95 -32.14
CA TYR A 25 -26.42 25.69 -31.39
C TYR A 25 -26.64 25.92 -29.89
N CYS A 26 -25.84 26.79 -29.27
CA CYS A 26 -25.97 27.13 -27.85
C CYS A 26 -27.34 27.74 -27.50
N ILE A 27 -27.80 28.73 -28.28
CA ILE A 27 -29.11 29.39 -28.08
C ILE A 27 -30.26 28.39 -28.19
N TYR A 28 -30.15 27.43 -29.12
CA TYR A 28 -31.18 26.41 -29.29
C TYR A 28 -31.15 25.35 -28.20
N GLY A 29 -29.96 24.91 -27.78
CA GLY A 29 -29.77 24.09 -26.58
C GLY A 29 -30.41 24.74 -25.35
N ASP A 30 -30.23 26.05 -25.16
CA ASP A 30 -30.84 26.81 -24.07
C ASP A 30 -32.36 26.78 -24.10
N HIS A 31 -32.94 26.98 -25.28
CA HIS A 31 -34.38 26.93 -25.47
C HIS A 31 -34.94 25.51 -25.24
N LYS A 32 -34.22 24.46 -25.66
CA LYS A 32 -34.57 23.06 -25.42
C LYS A 32 -34.51 22.70 -23.93
N TYR A 33 -33.45 23.14 -23.25
CA TYR A 33 -33.28 22.97 -21.82
C TYR A 33 -34.41 23.64 -21.03
N LYS A 34 -34.82 24.86 -21.40
CA LYS A 34 -35.97 25.54 -20.76
C LYS A 34 -37.31 24.81 -20.96
N LYS A 35 -37.41 23.97 -21.97
CA LYS A 35 -38.58 23.12 -22.24
C LYS A 35 -38.51 21.75 -21.56
N CYS A 36 -37.50 21.52 -20.72
CA CYS A 36 -37.21 20.23 -20.08
C CYS A 36 -36.94 19.10 -21.09
N ASP A 37 -36.57 19.44 -22.33
CA ASP A 37 -36.10 18.47 -23.34
C ASP A 37 -34.58 18.35 -23.19
N TRP A 38 -34.15 17.54 -22.22
CA TRP A 38 -32.74 17.42 -21.81
C TRP A 38 -31.89 16.70 -22.84
N ASP A 39 -32.41 15.63 -23.44
CA ASP A 39 -31.74 14.85 -24.48
C ASP A 39 -31.56 15.71 -25.73
N GLY A 40 -32.62 16.39 -26.17
CA GLY A 40 -32.54 17.32 -27.29
C GLY A 40 -31.72 18.57 -26.99
N ALA A 41 -31.47 18.92 -25.73
CA ALA A 41 -30.57 20.02 -25.37
C ALA A 41 -29.10 19.59 -25.41
N ILE A 42 -28.78 18.40 -24.88
CA ILE A 42 -27.39 17.93 -24.78
C ILE A 42 -26.78 17.67 -26.15
N GLU A 43 -27.55 17.11 -27.09
CA GLU A 43 -27.13 16.93 -28.49
C GLU A 43 -26.66 18.24 -29.11
N GLN A 44 -27.33 19.36 -28.80
CA GLN A 44 -27.00 20.66 -29.36
C GLN A 44 -25.78 21.26 -28.67
N TYR A 45 -25.61 21.05 -27.36
CA TYR A 45 -24.41 21.49 -26.65
C TYR A 45 -23.15 20.73 -27.09
N CYS A 46 -23.27 19.45 -27.45
CA CYS A 46 -22.17 18.68 -28.02
C CYS A 46 -21.60 19.31 -29.31
N GLU A 47 -22.43 19.97 -30.12
CA GLU A 47 -21.99 20.68 -31.33
C GLU A 47 -21.31 22.03 -31.03
N THR A 48 -21.24 22.44 -29.76
CA THR A 48 -20.62 23.71 -29.34
C THR A 48 -19.24 23.55 -28.70
N ILE A 49 -18.76 22.31 -28.58
CA ILE A 49 -17.43 21.98 -28.03
C ILE A 49 -16.35 22.71 -28.85
N GLY A 50 -15.36 23.26 -28.14
CA GLY A 50 -14.29 24.09 -28.72
C GLY A 50 -14.60 25.58 -28.86
N TYR A 51 -15.89 25.96 -28.84
CA TYR A 51 -16.31 27.37 -28.91
C TYR A 51 -17.00 27.87 -27.63
N THR A 52 -17.64 26.97 -26.89
CA THR A 52 -18.31 27.26 -25.61
C THR A 52 -17.54 26.59 -24.48
N GLU A 53 -17.37 27.30 -23.36
CA GLU A 53 -16.69 26.76 -22.19
C GLU A 53 -17.46 25.55 -21.60
N PRO A 54 -16.82 24.38 -21.41
CA PRO A 54 -17.48 23.19 -20.89
C PRO A 54 -18.17 23.39 -19.53
N SER A 55 -17.61 24.23 -18.66
CA SER A 55 -18.18 24.63 -17.36
C SER A 55 -19.63 25.11 -17.47
N TYR A 56 -19.98 25.79 -18.56
CA TYR A 56 -21.33 26.32 -18.79
C TYR A 56 -22.37 25.20 -18.88
N VAL A 57 -22.06 24.15 -19.65
CA VAL A 57 -22.94 23.01 -19.86
C VAL A 57 -22.94 22.12 -18.61
N ILE A 58 -21.76 21.83 -18.05
CA ILE A 58 -21.61 20.96 -16.88
C ILE A 58 -22.44 21.46 -15.69
N ARG A 59 -22.40 22.76 -15.37
CA ARG A 59 -23.17 23.34 -14.26
C ARG A 59 -24.69 23.13 -14.39
N ARG A 60 -25.21 23.01 -15.60
CA ARG A 60 -26.65 22.82 -15.87
C ARG A 60 -27.06 21.35 -15.73
N PHE A 61 -26.18 20.43 -16.06
CA PHE A 61 -26.43 18.98 -16.04
C PHE A 61 -25.84 18.26 -14.81
N LEU A 62 -25.31 18.98 -13.82
CA LEU A 62 -24.71 18.41 -12.60
C LEU A 62 -25.69 17.66 -11.67
N ASP A 63 -26.99 17.79 -11.90
CA ASP A 63 -28.02 17.13 -11.13
C ASP A 63 -28.01 15.61 -11.35
N ALA A 64 -28.16 14.85 -10.28
CA ALA A 64 -28.14 13.38 -10.31
C ALA A 64 -29.17 12.77 -11.27
N GLN A 65 -30.32 13.42 -11.50
CA GLN A 65 -31.33 12.95 -12.45
C GLN A 65 -30.86 13.03 -13.91
N ARG A 66 -29.85 13.86 -14.21
CA ARG A 66 -29.36 14.16 -15.56
C ARG A 66 -27.95 13.62 -15.81
N ILE A 67 -27.50 12.71 -14.96
CA ILE A 67 -26.18 12.08 -15.05
C ILE A 67 -25.93 11.44 -16.42
N VAL A 68 -26.94 10.87 -17.08
CA VAL A 68 -26.81 10.27 -18.42
C VAL A 68 -26.45 11.34 -19.46
N ASN A 69 -27.18 12.46 -19.49
CA ASN A 69 -26.90 13.58 -20.38
C ASN A 69 -25.51 14.17 -20.11
N LEU A 70 -25.17 14.37 -18.84
CA LEU A 70 -23.84 14.86 -18.46
C LEU A 70 -22.73 13.91 -18.96
N THR A 71 -22.95 12.60 -18.81
CA THR A 71 -22.02 11.57 -19.31
C THR A 71 -21.85 11.67 -20.81
N THR A 72 -22.94 11.80 -21.59
CA THR A 72 -22.87 11.95 -23.04
C THR A 72 -22.06 13.17 -23.48
N TYR A 73 -22.23 14.30 -22.78
CA TYR A 73 -21.47 15.51 -23.08
C TYR A 73 -19.98 15.35 -22.74
N LEU A 74 -19.67 14.77 -21.57
CA LEU A 74 -18.28 14.52 -21.16
C LEU A 74 -17.59 13.48 -22.06
N ASP A 75 -18.30 12.42 -22.48
CA ASP A 75 -17.84 11.47 -23.48
C ASP A 75 -17.48 12.19 -24.78
N ARG A 76 -18.40 13.04 -25.26
CA ARG A 76 -18.18 13.80 -26.49
C ARG A 76 -16.97 14.73 -26.37
N LEU A 77 -16.81 15.39 -25.23
CA LEU A 77 -15.68 16.28 -24.92
C LEU A 77 -14.32 15.57 -25.04
N HIS A 78 -14.24 14.29 -24.67
CA HIS A 78 -13.00 13.50 -24.78
C HIS A 78 -12.78 12.89 -26.17
N THR A 79 -13.83 12.79 -26.99
CA THR A 79 -13.71 12.26 -28.38
C THR A 79 -13.45 13.33 -29.43
N VAL A 80 -13.99 14.53 -29.24
CA VAL A 80 -13.84 15.65 -30.18
C VAL A 80 -12.42 16.23 -30.05
N ASP A 81 -11.78 16.49 -31.19
CA ASP A 81 -10.43 17.05 -31.29
C ASP A 81 -9.40 16.34 -30.39
N ASN A 82 -9.52 15.00 -30.29
CA ASN A 82 -8.71 14.13 -29.44
C ASN A 82 -8.67 14.57 -27.96
N GLY A 83 -9.71 15.25 -27.48
CA GLY A 83 -9.80 15.69 -26.09
C GLY A 83 -9.01 16.96 -25.78
N GLU A 84 -8.66 17.79 -26.78
CA GLU A 84 -7.95 19.07 -26.57
C GLU A 84 -8.68 20.01 -25.59
N HIS A 85 -10.01 19.89 -25.51
CA HIS A 85 -10.85 20.70 -24.63
C HIS A 85 -11.21 20.01 -23.31
N ALA A 86 -10.70 18.79 -23.08
CA ALA A 86 -10.88 18.07 -21.83
C ALA A 86 -9.77 18.45 -20.83
N THR A 87 -10.15 18.63 -19.57
CA THR A 87 -9.22 18.83 -18.46
C THR A 87 -9.26 17.64 -17.52
N LYS A 88 -8.29 17.56 -16.60
CA LYS A 88 -8.26 16.49 -15.58
C LYS A 88 -9.54 16.44 -14.76
N GLU A 89 -10.10 17.60 -14.41
CA GLU A 89 -11.36 17.71 -13.66
C GLU A 89 -12.54 17.14 -14.46
N HIS A 90 -12.56 17.34 -15.78
CA HIS A 90 -13.58 16.77 -16.67
C HIS A 90 -13.47 15.25 -16.74
N THR A 91 -12.25 14.71 -16.79
CA THR A 91 -11.98 13.26 -16.76
C THR A 91 -12.42 12.64 -15.44
N THR A 92 -12.10 13.27 -14.30
CA THR A 92 -12.54 12.82 -12.97
C THR A 92 -14.06 12.83 -12.84
N LEU A 93 -14.72 13.87 -13.36
CA LEU A 93 -16.18 13.94 -13.36
C LEU A 93 -16.79 12.85 -14.25
N LEU A 94 -16.19 12.57 -15.41
CA LEU A 94 -16.62 11.49 -16.30
C LEU A 94 -16.50 10.13 -15.62
N LEU A 95 -15.38 9.87 -14.97
CA LEU A 95 -15.13 8.63 -14.24
C LEU A 95 -16.17 8.43 -13.12
N ASN A 96 -16.46 9.49 -12.35
CA ASN A 96 -17.53 9.48 -11.35
C ASN A 96 -18.92 9.23 -11.96
N CYS A 97 -19.16 9.68 -13.19
CA CYS A 97 -20.41 9.40 -13.88
C CYS A 97 -20.50 7.93 -14.32
N TYR A 98 -19.42 7.37 -14.87
CA TYR A 98 -19.34 5.96 -15.27
C TYR A 98 -19.52 5.01 -14.10
N THR A 99 -18.88 5.28 -12.96
CA THR A 99 -19.00 4.44 -11.76
C THR A 99 -20.43 4.44 -11.22
N LYS A 100 -21.08 5.61 -11.15
CA LYS A 100 -22.48 5.75 -10.74
C LYS A 100 -23.48 5.10 -11.69
N LEU A 101 -23.20 5.14 -12.99
CA LEU A 101 -24.03 4.49 -14.02
C LEU A 101 -23.71 3.00 -14.24
N GLN A 102 -22.71 2.47 -13.55
CA GLN A 102 -22.22 1.10 -13.70
C GLN A 102 -21.84 0.74 -15.15
N LYS A 103 -21.23 1.70 -15.84
CA LYS A 103 -20.71 1.54 -17.21
C LYS A 103 -19.37 0.79 -17.23
N VAL A 104 -19.42 -0.52 -16.94
CA VAL A 104 -18.21 -1.35 -16.75
C VAL A 104 -17.35 -1.41 -18.02
N LYS A 105 -17.97 -1.49 -19.20
CA LYS A 105 -17.23 -1.62 -20.47
C LYS A 105 -16.42 -0.35 -20.77
N GLU A 106 -17.03 0.80 -20.56
CA GLU A 106 -16.41 2.10 -20.76
C GLU A 106 -15.28 2.32 -19.73
N LEU A 107 -15.45 1.86 -18.49
CA LEU A 107 -14.38 1.84 -17.48
C LEU A 107 -13.20 0.94 -17.92
N ASP A 108 -13.48 -0.27 -18.42
CA ASP A 108 -12.44 -1.18 -18.91
C ASP A 108 -11.64 -0.59 -20.08
N GLU A 109 -12.34 0.02 -21.04
CA GLU A 109 -11.72 0.68 -22.19
C GLU A 109 -10.88 1.88 -21.75
N PHE A 110 -11.39 2.68 -20.83
CA PHE A 110 -10.69 3.80 -20.23
C PHE A 110 -9.38 3.34 -19.56
N ILE A 111 -9.43 2.31 -18.72
CA ILE A 111 -8.25 1.77 -18.04
C ILE A 111 -7.25 1.19 -19.06
N LYS A 112 -7.72 0.57 -20.15
CA LYS A 112 -6.82 0.12 -21.23
C LYS A 112 -6.12 1.29 -21.92
N GLN A 113 -6.83 2.39 -22.18
CA GLN A 113 -6.25 3.59 -22.81
C GLN A 113 -5.19 4.23 -21.91
N VAL A 114 -5.51 4.39 -20.62
CA VAL A 114 -4.59 4.89 -19.59
C VAL A 114 -3.32 4.05 -19.53
N ASN A 115 -3.47 2.73 -19.47
CA ASN A 115 -2.33 1.80 -19.44
C ASN A 115 -1.48 1.81 -20.73
N GLN A 116 -2.04 2.24 -21.86
CA GLN A 116 -1.32 2.40 -23.12
C GLN A 116 -0.64 3.77 -23.24
N GLY A 117 -0.73 4.64 -22.22
CA GLY A 117 -0.26 6.01 -22.28
C GLY A 117 -1.03 6.89 -23.27
N LYS A 118 -2.24 6.47 -23.67
CA LYS A 118 -3.10 7.19 -24.60
C LYS A 118 -4.15 7.96 -23.78
N GLY A 119 -3.86 9.23 -23.50
CA GLY A 119 -4.76 10.13 -22.78
C GLY A 119 -3.97 11.26 -22.13
N THR A 120 -4.06 12.47 -22.67
CA THR A 120 -3.21 13.62 -22.29
C THR A 120 -3.69 14.37 -21.04
N HIS A 121 -4.90 14.09 -20.54
CA HIS A 121 -5.55 14.84 -19.46
C HIS A 121 -6.06 13.94 -18.33
N PHE A 122 -5.25 12.99 -17.90
CA PHE A 122 -5.60 12.03 -16.85
C PHE A 122 -4.79 12.26 -15.57
N ASP A 123 -5.44 12.03 -14.43
CA ASP A 123 -4.80 11.95 -13.12
C ASP A 123 -4.99 10.53 -12.56
N VAL A 124 -3.91 9.76 -12.56
CA VAL A 124 -3.89 8.36 -12.13
C VAL A 124 -4.33 8.27 -10.67
N ASP A 125 -3.82 9.17 -9.83
CA ASP A 125 -4.09 9.17 -8.40
C ASP A 125 -5.58 9.39 -8.16
N THR A 126 -6.14 10.47 -8.70
CA THR A 126 -7.57 10.75 -8.56
C THR A 126 -8.45 9.60 -9.06
N ALA A 127 -8.04 8.92 -10.14
CA ALA A 127 -8.81 7.81 -10.68
C ALA A 127 -8.77 6.55 -9.81
N ILE A 128 -7.62 6.23 -9.21
CA ILE A 128 -7.50 5.16 -8.22
C ILE A 128 -8.46 5.43 -7.05
N ASP A 129 -8.50 6.67 -6.56
CA ASP A 129 -9.38 7.06 -5.45
C ASP A 129 -10.86 6.92 -5.81
N VAL A 130 -11.26 7.42 -6.98
CA VAL A 130 -12.65 7.35 -7.46
C VAL A 130 -13.09 5.90 -7.66
N LEU A 131 -12.26 5.05 -8.27
CA LEU A 131 -12.57 3.64 -8.48
C LEU A 131 -12.70 2.89 -7.15
N ASN A 132 -11.78 3.13 -6.21
CA ASN A 132 -11.79 2.52 -4.89
C ASN A 132 -13.06 2.93 -4.10
N GLN A 133 -13.37 4.23 -4.06
CA GLN A 133 -14.57 4.75 -3.38
C GLN A 133 -15.88 4.22 -3.98
N ALA A 134 -15.89 3.97 -5.29
CA ALA A 134 -17.04 3.39 -5.98
C ALA A 134 -17.13 1.85 -5.86
N GLY A 135 -16.18 1.19 -5.20
CA GLY A 135 -16.15 -0.25 -5.00
C GLY A 135 -15.55 -1.06 -6.16
N TYR A 136 -14.95 -0.41 -7.16
CA TYR A 136 -14.24 -1.05 -8.28
C TYR A 136 -12.79 -1.37 -7.89
N ASN A 137 -12.62 -2.16 -6.82
CA ASN A 137 -11.32 -2.44 -6.22
C ASN A 137 -10.36 -3.13 -7.19
N ALA A 138 -10.85 -4.08 -8.01
CA ALA A 138 -10.03 -4.79 -8.99
C ALA A 138 -9.42 -3.83 -10.03
N HIS A 139 -10.23 -2.92 -10.57
CA HIS A 139 -9.79 -1.89 -11.51
C HIS A 139 -8.79 -0.91 -10.89
N ALA A 140 -9.02 -0.52 -9.62
CA ALA A 140 -8.11 0.36 -8.90
C ALA A 140 -6.75 -0.32 -8.63
N LEU A 141 -6.74 -1.61 -8.27
CA LEU A 141 -5.52 -2.40 -8.06
C LEU A 141 -4.73 -2.57 -9.36
N ASP A 142 -5.39 -2.87 -10.48
CA ASP A 142 -4.75 -3.00 -11.79
C ASP A 142 -4.08 -1.68 -12.22
N LEU A 143 -4.74 -0.56 -11.94
CA LEU A 143 -4.23 0.77 -12.26
C LEU A 143 -3.03 1.11 -11.36
N ALA A 144 -3.15 0.93 -10.04
CA ALA A 144 -2.06 1.16 -9.09
C ALA A 144 -0.82 0.31 -9.43
N ARG A 145 -1.01 -0.97 -9.75
CA ARG A 145 0.06 -1.89 -10.13
C ARG A 145 0.80 -1.44 -11.39
N LYS A 146 0.08 -1.08 -12.45
CA LYS A 146 0.70 -0.70 -13.73
C LYS A 146 1.42 0.64 -13.69
N HIS A 147 0.96 1.56 -12.84
CA HIS A 147 1.61 2.86 -12.65
C HIS A 147 2.68 2.86 -11.55
N ASN A 148 3.00 1.70 -10.97
CA ASN A 148 3.98 1.54 -9.89
C ASN A 148 3.63 2.35 -8.61
N ASP A 149 2.35 2.60 -8.37
CA ASP A 149 1.88 3.16 -7.10
C ASP A 149 1.64 2.02 -6.10
N HIS A 150 2.76 1.54 -5.53
CA HIS A 150 2.75 0.41 -4.61
C HIS A 150 2.11 0.77 -3.25
N GLU A 151 2.15 2.04 -2.85
CA GLU A 151 1.55 2.50 -1.59
C GLU A 151 0.03 2.37 -1.67
N ARG A 152 -0.58 2.94 -2.71
CA ARG A 152 -2.03 2.82 -2.88
C ARG A 152 -2.50 1.40 -3.16
N TYR A 153 -1.71 0.61 -3.88
CA TYR A 153 -2.01 -0.81 -4.04
C TYR A 153 -2.19 -1.50 -2.68
N MET A 154 -1.25 -1.26 -1.75
CA MET A 154 -1.31 -1.84 -0.41
C MET A 154 -2.48 -1.30 0.41
N GLU A 155 -2.73 0.01 0.35
CA GLU A 155 -3.88 0.62 1.05
C GLU A 155 -5.21 0.03 0.58
N ILE A 156 -5.40 -0.10 -0.73
CA ILE A 156 -6.62 -0.67 -1.30
C ILE A 156 -6.73 -2.13 -0.88
N GLN A 157 -5.69 -2.94 -1.08
CA GLN A 157 -5.73 -4.37 -0.79
C GLN A 157 -6.03 -4.67 0.68
N LEU A 158 -5.49 -3.86 1.61
CA LEU A 158 -5.66 -4.04 3.05
C LEU A 158 -6.97 -3.44 3.58
N SER A 159 -7.55 -2.45 2.90
CA SER A 159 -8.79 -1.76 3.33
C SER A 159 -10.07 -2.41 2.80
N ARG A 160 -9.96 -3.44 1.97
CA ARG A 160 -11.11 -4.15 1.39
C ARG A 160 -11.99 -4.78 2.48
N PRO A 161 -13.29 -5.00 2.21
CA PRO A 161 -14.15 -5.78 3.10
C PRO A 161 -13.63 -7.20 3.35
N ASP A 162 -12.96 -7.78 2.35
CA ASP A 162 -12.31 -9.08 2.33
C ASP A 162 -10.81 -8.93 1.97
N PRO A 163 -9.94 -8.47 2.90
CA PRO A 163 -8.53 -8.28 2.60
C PRO A 163 -7.85 -9.62 2.33
N ASP A 164 -7.23 -9.76 1.16
CA ASP A 164 -6.31 -10.85 0.88
C ASP A 164 -4.89 -10.41 1.26
N TYR A 165 -4.56 -10.62 2.54
CA TYR A 165 -3.24 -10.32 3.12
C TYR A 165 -2.12 -11.13 2.47
N ARG A 166 -2.44 -12.31 1.91
CA ARG A 166 -1.44 -13.19 1.31
C ARG A 166 -1.03 -12.65 -0.05
N ASP A 167 -1.99 -12.30 -0.91
CA ASP A 167 -1.70 -11.65 -2.20
C ASP A 167 -0.97 -10.31 -2.00
N ALA A 168 -1.31 -9.55 -0.94
CA ALA A 168 -0.60 -8.33 -0.58
C ALA A 168 0.89 -8.60 -0.28
N LEU A 169 1.18 -9.65 0.50
CA LEU A 169 2.54 -10.03 0.85
C LEU A 169 3.31 -10.62 -0.35
N ASP A 170 2.66 -11.42 -1.18
CA ASP A 170 3.23 -11.99 -2.41
C ASP A 170 3.58 -10.87 -3.40
N TYR A 171 2.69 -9.86 -3.55
CA TYR A 171 2.97 -8.67 -4.34
C TYR A 171 4.18 -7.91 -3.80
N MET A 172 4.25 -7.66 -2.48
CA MET A 172 5.43 -7.04 -1.87
C MET A 172 6.71 -7.85 -2.15
N GLY A 173 6.62 -9.18 -2.12
CA GLY A 173 7.73 -10.09 -2.46
C GLY A 173 8.27 -9.90 -3.88
N SER A 174 7.48 -9.38 -4.81
CA SER A 174 7.92 -9.08 -6.19
C SER A 174 8.64 -7.72 -6.33
N LEU A 175 8.60 -6.86 -5.31
CA LEU A 175 9.11 -5.49 -5.38
C LEU A 175 10.58 -5.36 -4.96
N PRO A 176 11.26 -4.27 -5.36
CA PRO A 176 12.60 -3.96 -4.88
C PRO A 176 12.65 -3.77 -3.36
N LEU A 177 13.76 -4.17 -2.73
CA LEU A 177 13.97 -4.11 -1.27
C LEU A 177 13.63 -2.74 -0.66
N THR A 178 14.01 -1.64 -1.33
CA THR A 178 13.76 -0.27 -0.86
C THR A 178 12.27 0.03 -0.72
N THR A 179 11.48 -0.43 -1.68
CA THR A 179 10.02 -0.26 -1.68
C THR A 179 9.39 -1.14 -0.61
N VAL A 180 9.82 -2.40 -0.53
CA VAL A 180 9.36 -3.36 0.48
C VAL A 180 9.58 -2.85 1.90
N GLU A 181 10.76 -2.31 2.18
CA GLU A 181 11.08 -1.73 3.48
C GLU A 181 10.13 -0.58 3.85
N GLY A 182 9.84 0.33 2.92
CA GLY A 182 8.88 1.42 3.13
C GLY A 182 7.47 0.90 3.40
N LEU A 183 7.01 -0.08 2.63
CA LEU A 183 5.69 -0.68 2.78
C LEU A 183 5.55 -1.45 4.11
N LEU A 184 6.57 -2.21 4.52
CA LEU A 184 6.58 -2.92 5.80
C LEU A 184 6.59 -1.97 7.00
N LYS A 185 7.27 -0.82 6.90
CA LYS A 185 7.24 0.19 7.97
C LYS A 185 5.83 0.75 8.20
N ARG A 186 5.04 0.92 7.13
CA ARG A 186 3.70 1.52 7.21
C ARG A 186 2.60 0.50 7.47
N HIS A 187 2.62 -0.63 6.76
CA HIS A 187 1.57 -1.64 6.78
C HIS A 187 1.94 -2.92 7.53
N GLY A 188 3.21 -3.06 7.95
CA GLY A 188 3.72 -4.29 8.57
C GLY A 188 3.01 -4.68 9.86
N LYS A 189 2.48 -3.72 10.63
CA LYS A 189 1.73 -4.04 11.86
C LYS A 189 0.50 -4.89 11.54
N VAL A 190 -0.28 -4.48 10.54
CA VAL A 190 -1.49 -5.21 10.10
C VAL A 190 -1.10 -6.58 9.57
N LEU A 191 -0.04 -6.67 8.77
CA LEU A 191 0.44 -7.93 8.21
C LEU A 191 0.95 -8.90 9.28
N VAL A 192 1.69 -8.42 10.30
CA VAL A 192 2.13 -9.24 11.44
C VAL A 192 0.95 -9.75 12.26
N THR A 193 -0.08 -8.93 12.47
CA THR A 193 -1.28 -9.36 13.23
C THR A 193 -2.06 -10.46 12.52
N HIS A 194 -2.20 -10.40 11.18
CA HIS A 194 -3.00 -11.37 10.42
C HIS A 194 -2.20 -12.55 9.87
N LEU A 195 -0.93 -12.34 9.50
CA LEU A 195 -0.01 -13.33 8.93
C LEU A 195 1.36 -13.25 9.63
N PRO A 196 1.44 -13.58 10.93
CA PRO A 196 2.68 -13.44 11.71
C PRO A 196 3.83 -14.26 11.11
N GLU A 197 3.61 -15.53 10.79
CA GLU A 197 4.65 -16.42 10.28
C GLU A 197 5.26 -15.95 8.95
N LEU A 198 4.40 -15.64 7.96
CA LEU A 198 4.85 -15.25 6.62
C LEU A 198 5.50 -13.86 6.63
N THR A 199 4.90 -12.91 7.34
CA THR A 199 5.42 -11.53 7.43
C THR A 199 6.76 -11.52 8.17
N THR A 200 6.88 -12.30 9.24
CA THR A 200 8.13 -12.47 9.99
C THR A 200 9.21 -13.10 9.12
N GLY A 201 8.89 -14.12 8.34
CA GLY A 201 9.83 -14.73 7.39
C GLY A 201 10.35 -13.73 6.35
N MET A 202 9.48 -12.85 5.83
CA MET A 202 9.89 -11.78 4.94
C MET A 202 10.83 -10.77 5.64
N LEU A 203 10.48 -10.34 6.86
CA LEU A 203 11.30 -9.45 7.68
C LEU A 203 12.69 -10.04 7.99
N MET A 204 12.75 -11.34 8.29
CA MET A 204 14.02 -12.06 8.44
C MET A 204 14.86 -11.99 7.15
N ASN A 205 14.25 -12.21 5.99
CA ASN A 205 14.95 -12.22 4.71
C ASN A 205 15.51 -10.84 4.34
N ILE A 206 14.75 -9.75 4.55
CA ILE A 206 15.22 -8.38 4.24
C ILE A 206 16.32 -7.93 5.21
N CYS A 207 16.26 -8.32 6.48
CA CYS A 207 17.25 -7.93 7.49
C CYS A 207 18.54 -8.76 7.40
N THR A 208 18.47 -9.98 6.89
CA THR A 208 19.65 -10.86 6.69
C THR A 208 20.30 -10.70 5.32
N GLY A 209 19.68 -9.95 4.40
CA GLY A 209 20.14 -9.76 3.03
C GLY A 209 19.96 -10.99 2.15
N LYS A 210 19.01 -11.87 2.51
CA LYS A 210 18.60 -13.05 1.73
C LYS A 210 17.40 -12.75 0.84
N PHE A 211 16.83 -11.55 0.92
CA PHE A 211 15.70 -11.13 0.11
C PHE A 211 16.08 -11.08 -1.37
N GLN A 212 15.34 -11.83 -2.18
CA GLN A 212 15.40 -11.77 -3.64
C GLN A 212 13.98 -11.50 -4.12
N PRO A 213 13.74 -10.47 -4.95
CA PRO A 213 12.42 -10.21 -5.48
C PRO A 213 11.94 -11.42 -6.28
N ASN A 214 10.76 -11.95 -5.93
CA ASN A 214 10.15 -13.03 -6.69
C ASN A 214 9.84 -12.51 -8.09
N SER A 215 10.60 -13.02 -9.07
CA SER A 215 10.45 -12.67 -10.48
C SER A 215 9.31 -13.45 -11.13
N ASP A 216 8.19 -13.62 -10.41
CA ASP A 216 7.00 -14.21 -10.98
C ASP A 216 6.42 -13.20 -11.97
N GLY A 217 6.08 -13.66 -13.18
CA GLY A 217 5.65 -12.85 -14.34
C GLY A 217 4.37 -12.01 -14.16
N ASN A 218 3.91 -11.84 -12.92
CA ASN A 218 2.84 -10.94 -12.48
C ASN A 218 3.35 -9.68 -11.76
N GLY A 219 4.67 -9.52 -11.56
CA GLY A 219 5.27 -8.28 -11.08
C GLY A 219 5.05 -7.11 -12.06
N PRO A 220 5.22 -5.85 -11.60
CA PRO A 220 5.09 -4.68 -12.47
C PRO A 220 5.94 -4.85 -13.73
N VAL A 221 5.41 -4.40 -14.88
CA VAL A 221 6.07 -4.52 -16.19
C VAL A 221 7.33 -3.66 -16.19
N ALA A 222 8.42 -4.23 -15.67
CA ALA A 222 9.72 -3.60 -15.71
C ALA A 222 10.21 -3.60 -17.16
N GLU A 223 10.35 -2.41 -17.75
CA GLU A 223 11.17 -2.20 -18.94
C GLU A 223 12.60 -2.69 -18.65
N THR A 224 12.86 -3.96 -18.91
CA THR A 224 14.17 -4.57 -18.69
C THR A 224 14.94 -4.52 -20.00
N LYS A 225 15.66 -3.42 -20.22
CA LYS A 225 16.94 -3.49 -20.92
C LYS A 225 18.05 -3.29 -19.90
N HIS A 226 19.05 -4.17 -19.99
CA HIS A 226 20.26 -4.29 -19.17
C HIS A 226 20.16 -5.24 -17.98
N ALA A 227 20.54 -6.49 -18.26
CA ALA A 227 21.13 -7.38 -17.26
C ALA A 227 22.37 -6.70 -16.63
N PRO A 228 22.55 -6.75 -15.30
CA PRO A 228 23.81 -6.37 -14.72
C PRO A 228 24.72 -7.61 -14.65
N SER A 229 25.75 -7.59 -15.49
CA SER A 229 26.97 -8.36 -15.29
C SER A 229 27.59 -7.97 -13.94
N SER A 230 27.79 -8.99 -13.09
CA SER A 230 28.84 -9.12 -12.07
C SER A 230 29.70 -7.88 -11.76
N SER A 231 29.39 -7.19 -10.66
CA SER A 231 30.37 -6.43 -9.87
C SER A 231 29.81 -6.07 -8.48
N SER A 232 30.34 -6.69 -7.44
CA SER A 232 30.36 -6.23 -6.03
C SER A 232 29.10 -5.49 -5.53
N SER A 233 27.97 -6.19 -5.42
CA SER A 233 26.80 -5.68 -4.71
C SER A 233 27.06 -5.73 -3.21
N SER A 234 27.27 -4.56 -2.58
CA SER A 234 27.06 -4.40 -1.14
C SER A 234 25.72 -5.05 -0.79
N ILE A 235 25.72 -6.01 0.15
CA ILE A 235 24.48 -6.66 0.57
C ILE A 235 23.62 -5.59 1.24
N ILE A 236 22.62 -5.08 0.53
CA ILE A 236 21.68 -4.09 1.06
C ILE A 236 20.76 -4.83 2.02
N ARG A 237 20.67 -4.35 3.26
CA ARG A 237 19.87 -4.95 4.34
C ARG A 237 19.12 -3.86 5.07
N SER A 238 17.90 -4.17 5.46
CA SER A 238 17.12 -3.29 6.32
C SER A 238 17.52 -3.46 7.79
N SER A 239 17.48 -2.36 8.55
CA SER A 239 17.79 -2.35 9.99
C SER A 239 16.68 -3.05 10.77
N PRO A 240 16.96 -4.13 11.54
CA PRO A 240 15.97 -4.85 12.34
C PRO A 240 15.26 -3.97 13.38
N GLU A 241 15.95 -2.96 13.89
CA GLU A 241 15.43 -1.97 14.85
C GLU A 241 14.20 -1.25 14.32
N ALA A 242 14.16 -1.01 13.01
CA ALA A 242 13.05 -0.34 12.37
C ALA A 242 11.74 -1.13 12.46
N PHE A 243 11.76 -2.42 12.79
CA PHE A 243 10.60 -3.29 12.75
C PHE A 243 10.17 -3.84 14.11
N ILE A 244 10.93 -3.58 15.18
CA ILE A 244 10.59 -4.07 16.54
C ILE A 244 9.19 -3.62 16.96
N HIS A 245 8.83 -2.37 16.65
CA HIS A 245 7.53 -1.79 16.98
C HIS A 245 6.33 -2.45 16.28
N LEU A 246 6.56 -3.31 15.27
CA LEU A 246 5.48 -4.03 14.60
C LEU A 246 4.92 -5.18 15.45
N TYR A 247 5.68 -5.66 16.43
CA TYR A 247 5.36 -6.85 17.22
C TYR A 247 4.89 -6.55 18.65
N VAL A 248 4.39 -5.34 18.92
CA VAL A 248 3.97 -4.92 20.28
C VAL A 248 2.98 -5.92 20.91
N ASP A 249 2.13 -6.54 20.09
CA ASP A 249 1.09 -7.46 20.54
C ASP A 249 1.49 -8.95 20.41
N ASP A 250 2.67 -9.26 19.85
CA ASP A 250 3.14 -10.62 19.61
C ASP A 250 4.65 -10.79 19.95
N PRO A 251 4.99 -10.95 21.24
CA PRO A 251 6.36 -11.10 21.68
C PRO A 251 7.01 -12.42 21.23
N ALA A 252 6.22 -13.45 20.90
CA ALA A 252 6.74 -14.74 20.46
C ALA A 252 7.32 -14.64 19.04
N SER A 253 6.58 -14.00 18.11
CA SER A 253 7.10 -13.72 16.77
C SER A 253 8.27 -12.73 16.79
N LEU A 254 8.26 -11.76 17.71
CA LEU A 254 9.40 -10.85 17.91
C LEU A 254 10.66 -11.60 18.35
N GLN A 255 10.52 -12.52 19.31
CA GLN A 255 11.64 -13.35 19.76
C GLN A 255 12.21 -14.17 18.60
N MET A 256 11.36 -14.89 17.86
CA MET A 256 11.78 -15.65 16.67
C MET A 256 12.52 -14.79 15.65
N PHE A 257 11.98 -13.60 15.35
CA PHE A 257 12.60 -12.63 14.44
C PHE A 257 14.00 -12.21 14.90
N LEU A 258 14.13 -11.74 16.14
CA LEU A 258 15.40 -11.24 16.67
C LEU A 258 16.43 -12.36 16.82
N GLU A 259 16.03 -13.56 17.25
CA GLU A 259 16.91 -14.73 17.35
C GLU A 259 17.52 -15.06 15.98
N HIS A 260 16.70 -15.14 14.93
CA HIS A 260 17.17 -15.45 13.58
C HIS A 260 18.15 -14.38 13.06
N VAL A 261 17.80 -13.10 13.23
CA VAL A 261 18.65 -11.98 12.82
C VAL A 261 19.99 -12.02 13.56
N VAL A 262 19.97 -12.20 14.88
CA VAL A 262 21.20 -12.27 15.70
C VAL A 262 22.08 -13.45 15.28
N GLN A 263 21.50 -14.65 15.11
CA GLN A 263 22.25 -15.83 14.67
C GLN A 263 22.94 -15.59 13.32
N GLU A 264 22.24 -15.00 12.35
CA GLU A 264 22.81 -14.74 11.03
C GLU A 264 23.86 -13.63 11.06
N VAL A 265 23.67 -12.57 11.85
CA VAL A 265 24.67 -11.50 12.03
C VAL A 265 25.94 -12.07 12.68
N LEU A 266 25.81 -12.90 13.70
CA LEU A 266 26.93 -13.57 14.37
C LEU A 266 27.68 -14.51 13.41
N ARG A 267 26.95 -15.29 12.59
CA ARG A 267 27.54 -16.18 11.58
C ARG A 267 28.42 -15.43 10.58
N GLN A 268 28.04 -14.20 10.27
CA GLN A 268 28.74 -13.34 9.32
C GLN A 268 29.78 -12.41 9.97
N SER A 269 30.08 -12.60 11.27
CA SER A 269 30.97 -11.73 12.04
C SER A 269 30.58 -10.25 12.01
N GLY A 270 29.28 -9.98 11.90
CA GLY A 270 28.73 -8.63 11.87
C GLY A 270 28.62 -8.00 13.27
N ARG A 271 28.46 -6.68 13.30
CA ARG A 271 28.23 -5.94 14.56
C ARG A 271 26.75 -6.03 14.94
N LEU A 272 26.46 -6.56 16.13
CA LEU A 272 25.12 -6.48 16.70
C LEU A 272 24.81 -5.06 17.14
N SER A 273 23.55 -4.67 16.92
CA SER A 273 23.00 -3.47 17.51
C SER A 273 22.71 -3.68 19.00
N PRO A 274 23.10 -2.74 19.88
CA PRO A 274 22.77 -2.80 21.29
C PRO A 274 21.26 -2.87 21.55
N LEU A 275 20.45 -2.20 20.73
CA LEU A 275 18.98 -2.21 20.89
C LEU A 275 18.43 -3.63 20.64
N VAL A 276 18.82 -4.26 19.53
CA VAL A 276 18.42 -5.63 19.20
C VAL A 276 18.85 -6.61 20.28
N ALA A 277 20.09 -6.50 20.76
CA ALA A 277 20.63 -7.38 21.80
C ALA A 277 19.87 -7.22 23.13
N ASN A 278 19.63 -5.98 23.56
CA ASN A 278 18.93 -5.70 24.81
C ASN A 278 17.48 -6.18 24.74
N THR A 279 16.76 -5.91 23.66
CA THR A 279 15.38 -6.36 23.48
C THR A 279 15.29 -7.88 23.49
N LEU A 280 16.20 -8.59 22.81
CA LEU A 280 16.21 -10.05 22.83
C LEU A 280 16.54 -10.60 24.23
N LEU A 281 17.51 -10.01 24.94
CA LEU A 281 17.84 -10.42 26.31
C LEU A 281 16.66 -10.23 27.26
N GLU A 282 15.93 -9.11 27.17
CA GLU A 282 14.74 -8.85 27.97
C GLU A 282 13.64 -9.89 27.70
N LEU A 283 13.41 -10.25 26.44
CA LEU A 283 12.44 -11.28 26.06
C LEU A 283 12.83 -12.66 26.61
N LEU A 284 14.09 -13.06 26.45
CA LEU A 284 14.59 -14.35 26.94
C LEU A 284 14.57 -14.44 28.48
N LEU A 285 14.93 -13.36 29.17
CA LEU A 285 14.88 -13.31 30.64
C LEU A 285 13.44 -13.37 31.16
N ARG A 286 12.51 -12.72 30.46
CA ARG A 286 11.08 -12.80 30.78
C ARG A 286 10.55 -14.22 30.60
N ASP A 287 10.83 -14.86 29.48
CA ASP A 287 10.43 -16.25 29.23
C ASP A 287 11.02 -17.19 30.29
N TRP A 288 12.31 -17.04 30.61
CA TRP A 288 12.96 -17.80 31.68
C TRP A 288 12.26 -17.60 33.03
N SER A 289 11.98 -16.35 33.44
CA SER A 289 11.25 -16.06 34.69
C SER A 289 9.85 -16.69 34.71
N ASP A 290 9.14 -16.66 33.58
CA ASP A 290 7.81 -17.25 33.44
C ASP A 290 7.88 -18.79 33.53
N THR A 291 8.92 -19.43 32.99
CA THR A 291 9.11 -20.89 33.13
C THR A 291 9.45 -21.29 34.57
N VAL A 292 10.31 -20.53 35.26
CA VAL A 292 10.68 -20.79 36.66
C VAL A 292 9.47 -20.68 37.57
N THR A 293 8.69 -19.60 37.44
CA THR A 293 7.47 -19.40 38.24
C THR A 293 6.40 -20.45 37.97
N LYS A 294 6.18 -20.86 36.70
CA LYS A 294 5.27 -21.97 36.36
C LYS A 294 5.76 -23.31 36.95
N ASN A 295 7.06 -23.57 36.93
CA ASN A 295 7.64 -24.78 37.49
C ASN A 295 7.50 -24.81 39.02
N ASP A 296 7.75 -23.69 39.71
CA ASP A 296 7.57 -23.58 41.16
C ASP A 296 6.10 -23.72 41.56
N ALA A 297 5.16 -23.12 40.81
CA ALA A 297 3.73 -23.30 41.00
C ALA A 297 3.29 -24.77 40.80
N ASN A 298 3.84 -25.46 39.79
CA ASN A 298 3.58 -26.89 39.56
C ASN A 298 4.17 -27.79 40.66
N ARG A 299 5.32 -27.43 41.24
CA ARG A 299 5.92 -28.14 42.37
C ARG A 299 5.09 -27.99 43.65
N LEU A 300 4.60 -26.77 43.90
CA LEU A 300 3.66 -26.49 45.01
C LEU A 300 2.33 -27.24 44.84
N ALA A 301 1.78 -27.31 43.61
CA ALA A 301 0.53 -28.02 43.33
C ALA A 301 0.65 -29.56 43.44
N ARG A 302 1.85 -30.12 43.21
CA ARG A 302 2.14 -31.56 43.36
C ARG A 302 2.43 -31.99 44.81
N GLY A 303 2.40 -31.06 45.76
CA GLY A 303 2.64 -31.35 47.18
C GLY A 303 4.07 -31.77 47.50
N ASP A 304 5.02 -31.55 46.59
CA ASP A 304 6.41 -31.96 46.78
C ASP A 304 7.15 -30.91 47.61
N ARG A 305 7.07 -31.02 48.94
CA ARG A 305 7.92 -30.25 49.86
C ARG A 305 9.34 -30.83 49.83
N GLY A 306 10.06 -30.55 48.75
CA GLY A 306 11.42 -31.02 48.51
C GLY A 306 12.47 -29.90 48.49
N LYS A 307 12.97 -29.56 49.69
CA LYS A 307 14.24 -28.91 50.07
C LYS A 307 14.76 -27.75 49.20
N ASP A 308 14.81 -26.56 49.82
CA ASP A 308 15.58 -25.40 49.39
C ASP A 308 17.05 -25.76 49.08
N PRO A 309 17.63 -25.36 47.93
CA PRO A 309 19.03 -25.65 47.62
C PRO A 309 20.06 -24.70 48.25
N LEU A 310 19.66 -23.74 49.07
CA LEU A 310 20.59 -22.71 49.57
C LEU A 310 20.40 -22.49 51.06
N LEU A 311 21.41 -22.96 51.81
CA LEU A 311 21.75 -22.74 53.23
C LEU A 311 21.74 -24.01 54.09
N SER A 312 22.79 -24.83 53.96
CA SER A 312 23.41 -25.42 55.15
C SER A 312 24.84 -25.89 54.92
N SER A 313 25.75 -25.36 55.74
CA SER A 313 26.91 -26.03 56.31
C SER A 313 28.31 -25.65 55.77
N THR A 314 28.79 -24.47 56.18
CA THR A 314 30.17 -24.33 56.66
C THR A 314 30.11 -24.23 58.19
N LYS A 315 30.50 -25.30 58.88
CA LYS A 315 30.80 -25.30 60.31
C LYS A 315 32.27 -25.68 60.48
N ASP A 316 32.98 -24.80 61.18
CA ASP A 316 34.36 -24.93 61.65
C ASP A 316 34.59 -26.21 62.49
N PRO A 317 35.81 -26.76 62.52
CA PRO A 317 36.24 -27.69 63.55
C PRO A 317 37.14 -27.02 64.60
N LEU A 318 36.59 -26.93 65.82
CA LEU A 318 37.16 -27.35 67.12
C LEU A 318 38.52 -26.81 67.59
N SER A 319 38.44 -26.00 68.66
CA SER A 319 39.39 -25.93 69.77
C SER A 319 39.17 -27.13 70.72
N ASP A 320 40.23 -27.84 71.14
CA ASP A 320 40.67 -27.89 72.57
C ASP A 320 41.89 -28.83 72.79
N GLY A 321 42.86 -28.37 73.60
CA GLY A 321 43.58 -29.19 74.58
C GLY A 321 44.97 -29.81 74.28
N GLY A 322 46.05 -29.14 74.73
CA GLY A 322 47.19 -29.83 75.38
C GLY A 322 48.64 -29.58 74.89
N PRO A 323 49.58 -29.08 75.74
CA PRO A 323 51.01 -28.83 75.43
C PRO A 323 51.91 -29.99 75.95
N PRO A 324 53.26 -29.89 76.10
CA PRO A 324 54.33 -29.06 75.49
C PRO A 324 55.49 -29.91 74.89
N ALA A 325 56.55 -29.27 74.34
CA ALA A 325 57.97 -29.48 74.70
C ALA A 325 58.99 -29.38 73.54
N THR A 326 59.90 -28.40 73.72
CA THR A 326 61.37 -28.46 73.55
C THR A 326 62.07 -28.58 72.19
N GLN A 327 63.00 -27.62 72.02
CA GLN A 327 64.32 -27.69 71.35
C GLN A 327 64.29 -27.79 69.81
N GLY A 328 65.07 -27.05 69.02
CA GLY A 328 66.25 -26.22 69.26
C GLY A 328 66.98 -26.02 67.91
N GLY A 329 67.85 -25.01 67.81
CA GLY A 329 68.79 -24.80 66.69
C GLY A 329 68.19 -24.00 65.53
N ASP A 330 68.51 -22.73 65.30
CA ASP A 330 69.81 -22.09 65.05
C ASP A 330 70.54 -22.58 63.79
N ARG A 331 71.01 -21.58 63.02
CA ARG A 331 71.92 -21.59 61.85
C ARG A 331 71.27 -21.92 60.50
N GLY A 332 71.39 -21.09 59.47
CA GLY A 332 72.17 -19.86 59.27
C GLY A 332 71.96 -19.36 57.84
#